data_AF-A0ABD2X8I8-F1
#
_entry.id   AF-A0ABD2X8I8-F1
#
_cell.length_a   1.000
_cell.length_b   1.000
_cell.length_c   1.000
_cell.angle_alpha   90.00
_cell.angle_beta   90.00
_cell.angle_gamma   90.00
#
_symmetry.space_group_name_H-M   'P 1'
#
loop_
_entity.id
_entity.type
_entity.pdbx_description
1 polymer ?
#
loop_
_entity_poly.entity_id
_entity_poly.type
_entity_poly.pdbx_seq_one_letter_code
_entity_poly.pdbx_strand_id
1 'polypeptide(L)'
;MEEWTPGHVVSLLERLYGKPLASYAELLVISAQAHLVDVELRSQPQNIDDDQTGPMMHSIRGPVRLPRIELNEFDGTHKEWESFRDLFLSLVHNDPGLSDVKRLHYLKTSLRGDAASAIQGFEITAQNYQSAWAALLSRYDNHRLLVRNHIEALLDLKAMTAESAAESQRVLDDINRHRVPLKSLGREAKQWDDWFIALGSRAMDPATRLAWEGEVNVHNQKESDAHPTFQQLEQFLLRRSLTLKASGIDHTLHLSDARRPADRTTTRNVRSFVTTTEAKCPLCKGKHYLGRCDSFLKLDVSSRRGLVSKEALCLNCLRSQHRARDCTSLFTCRSCQGRHHTLIHEGPSRAEGRLEYGTKPKRARMTTVATTATRGDERAGAWEAIPTDDQS
;
A
#
# COMPACT_ATOMS: atom_id res chain seq x y z
N MET A 1 33.27 6.71 48.76
CA MET A 1 32.09 6.04 48.20
C MET A 1 30.93 6.99 48.43
N GLU A 2 30.42 7.62 47.37
CA GLU A 2 29.22 8.46 47.49
C GLU A 2 27.99 7.57 47.49
N GLU A 3 27.13 7.75 48.49
CA GLU A 3 25.89 6.98 48.60
C GLU A 3 24.85 7.50 47.61
N TRP A 4 24.39 6.62 46.71
CA TRP A 4 23.35 6.95 45.74
C TRP A 4 21.99 7.02 46.44
N THR A 5 21.60 8.22 46.85
CA THR A 5 20.25 8.45 47.39
C THR A 5 19.18 8.16 46.32
N PRO A 6 17.97 7.68 46.71
CA PRO A 6 16.92 7.32 45.75
C PRO A 6 16.54 8.45 44.77
N GLY A 7 16.62 9.72 45.20
CA GLY A 7 16.37 10.87 44.34
C GLY A 7 17.37 11.04 43.19
N HIS A 8 18.63 10.64 43.38
CA HIS A 8 19.63 10.64 42.29
C HIS A 8 19.31 9.57 41.24
N VAL A 9 18.87 8.38 41.66
CA VAL A 9 18.47 7.30 40.73
C VAL A 9 17.26 7.74 39.89
N VAL A 10 16.25 8.34 40.52
CA VAL A 10 15.06 8.90 39.83
C VAL A 10 15.45 9.96 38.80
N SER A 11 16.27 10.95 39.19
CA SER A 11 16.74 12.01 38.29
C SER A 11 17.56 11.49 37.11
N LEU A 12 18.36 10.44 37.32
CA LEU A 12 19.19 9.83 36.27
C LEU A 12 18.33 9.01 35.30
N LEU A 13 17.30 8.32 35.78
CA LEU A 13 16.32 7.63 34.94
C LEU A 13 15.46 8.60 34.12
N GLU A 14 14.98 9.71 34.70
CA GLU A 14 14.22 10.72 33.96
C GLU A 14 15.06 11.39 32.87
N ARG A 15 16.37 11.59 33.10
CA ARG A 15 17.31 12.05 32.06
C ARG A 15 17.58 11.04 30.95
N LEU A 16 17.54 9.73 31.25
CA LEU A 16 17.77 8.67 30.25
C LEU A 16 16.52 8.37 29.42
N TYR A 17 15.32 8.48 29.99
CA TYR A 17 14.05 8.07 29.35
C TYR A 17 13.13 9.24 28.96
N GLY A 18 13.45 10.48 29.32
CA GLY A 18 12.88 11.70 28.71
C GLY A 18 11.42 12.02 29.04
N LYS A 19 10.82 11.35 30.03
CA LYS A 19 9.47 11.62 30.57
C LYS A 19 9.46 11.40 32.09
N PRO A 20 8.63 12.15 32.85
CA PRO A 20 8.57 12.03 34.31
C PRO A 20 8.03 10.66 34.75
N LEU A 21 8.63 10.08 35.79
CA LEU A 21 8.38 8.71 36.24
C LEU A 21 6.93 8.45 36.72
N ALA A 22 6.18 9.51 37.03
CA ALA A 22 4.78 9.44 37.45
C ALA A 22 3.86 8.68 36.45
N SER A 23 4.13 8.74 35.14
CA SER A 23 3.28 8.02 34.15
C SER A 23 3.47 6.50 34.17
N TYR A 24 4.54 5.98 34.77
CA TYR A 24 4.77 4.54 34.91
C TYR A 24 4.19 3.98 36.20
N ALA A 25 3.97 4.81 37.23
CA ALA A 25 3.34 4.40 38.47
C ALA A 25 1.88 3.94 38.26
N GLU A 26 1.12 4.63 37.41
CA GLU A 26 -0.27 4.24 37.09
C GLU A 26 -0.34 2.84 36.45
N LEU A 27 0.59 2.50 35.55
CA LEU A 27 0.66 1.18 34.92
C LEU A 27 1.00 0.05 35.92
N LEU A 28 1.83 0.34 36.92
CA LEU A 28 2.15 -0.60 38.00
C LEU A 28 0.99 -0.75 39.00
N VAL A 29 0.22 0.31 39.26
CA VAL A 29 -0.99 0.23 40.09
C VAL A 29 -2.09 -0.58 39.37
N ILE A 30 -2.27 -0.38 38.06
CA ILE A 30 -3.25 -1.13 37.27
C ILE A 30 -2.89 -2.61 37.19
N SER A 31 -1.61 -2.96 37.02
CA SER A 31 -1.19 -4.38 37.00
C SER A 31 -1.29 -5.05 38.37
N ALA A 32 -0.98 -4.33 39.46
CA ALA A 32 -1.19 -4.81 40.83
C ALA A 32 -2.68 -5.01 41.16
N GLN A 33 -3.55 -4.08 40.72
CA GLN A 33 -5.01 -4.20 40.88
C GLN A 33 -5.58 -5.39 40.11
N ALA A 34 -5.11 -5.62 38.87
CA ALA A 34 -5.51 -6.79 38.09
C ALA A 34 -5.11 -8.12 38.78
N HIS A 35 -3.91 -8.19 39.37
CA HIS A 35 -3.48 -9.35 40.14
C HIS A 35 -4.29 -9.58 41.42
N LEU A 36 -4.70 -8.53 42.13
CA LEU A 36 -5.54 -8.66 43.32
C LEU A 36 -6.94 -9.19 42.96
N VAL A 37 -7.53 -8.74 41.85
CA VAL A 37 -8.82 -9.26 41.35
C VAL A 37 -8.73 -10.74 40.97
N ASP A 38 -7.64 -11.18 40.33
CA ASP A 38 -7.45 -12.60 39.94
C ASP A 38 -7.15 -13.51 41.14
N VAL A 39 -6.67 -12.96 42.26
CA VAL A 39 -6.50 -13.69 43.54
C VAL A 39 -7.85 -13.77 44.28
N GLU A 40 -8.63 -12.69 44.34
CA GLU A 40 -9.95 -12.65 44.98
C GLU A 40 -10.96 -13.60 44.29
N LEU A 41 -10.86 -13.74 42.96
CA LEU A 41 -11.64 -14.72 42.18
C LEU A 41 -11.28 -16.18 42.46
N ARG A 42 -10.11 -16.45 43.07
CA ARG A 42 -9.64 -17.82 43.40
C ARG A 42 -9.83 -18.18 44.88
N SER A 43 -10.18 -17.24 45.74
CA SER A 43 -10.26 -17.43 47.19
C SER A 43 -11.68 -17.68 47.72
N GLN A 44 -12.73 -17.56 46.89
CA GLN A 44 -14.11 -17.80 47.33
C GLN A 44 -14.39 -19.29 47.55
N PRO A 45 -14.88 -19.71 48.74
CA PRO A 45 -15.20 -21.11 49.01
C PRO A 45 -16.49 -21.54 48.31
N GLN A 46 -16.49 -22.73 47.73
CA GLN A 46 -17.70 -23.36 47.19
C GLN A 46 -18.54 -23.93 48.35
N ASN A 47 -19.65 -23.26 48.68
CA ASN A 47 -20.70 -23.90 49.49
C ASN A 47 -21.42 -24.94 48.63
N ILE A 48 -21.48 -26.17 49.13
CA ILE A 48 -22.33 -27.24 48.64
C ILE A 48 -23.46 -27.37 49.66
N ASP A 49 -24.68 -27.02 49.25
CA ASP A 49 -25.91 -27.42 49.93
C ASP A 49 -26.83 -28.10 48.89
N ASP A 50 -27.28 -29.31 49.19
CA ASP A 50 -28.34 -29.99 48.47
C ASP A 50 -29.69 -29.32 48.77
N ASP A 51 -30.51 -29.02 47.75
CA ASP A 51 -31.84 -29.67 47.58
C ASP A 51 -32.57 -29.32 46.24
N GLN A 52 -33.26 -30.33 45.70
CA GLN A 52 -34.45 -30.35 44.82
C GLN A 52 -34.68 -29.43 43.58
N THR A 53 -34.77 -30.14 42.44
CA THR A 53 -35.75 -30.01 41.32
C THR A 53 -35.60 -28.96 40.19
N GLY A 54 -35.40 -29.47 38.95
CA GLY A 54 -35.70 -28.77 37.69
C GLY A 54 -34.64 -28.98 36.58
N PRO A 55 -34.96 -29.56 35.41
CA PRO A 55 -33.96 -29.81 34.37
C PRO A 55 -33.75 -28.60 33.44
N MET A 56 -32.83 -27.70 33.80
CA MET A 56 -32.23 -26.78 32.83
C MET A 56 -30.84 -27.26 32.42
N MET A 57 -30.67 -27.53 31.11
CA MET A 57 -29.38 -27.87 30.52
C MET A 57 -28.48 -26.62 30.46
N HIS A 58 -27.78 -26.31 31.55
CA HIS A 58 -26.61 -25.45 31.49
C HIS A 58 -25.38 -26.28 31.10
N SER A 59 -25.04 -26.19 29.82
CA SER A 59 -23.80 -26.73 29.28
C SER A 59 -22.61 -26.05 29.97
N ILE A 60 -21.99 -26.75 30.93
CA ILE A 60 -20.74 -26.33 31.55
C ILE A 60 -19.69 -26.22 30.44
N ARG A 61 -19.39 -24.99 30.02
CA ARG A 61 -18.24 -24.71 29.16
C ARG A 61 -16.99 -24.91 30.00
N GLY A 62 -16.39 -26.10 29.89
CA GLY A 62 -15.07 -26.37 30.45
C GLY A 62 -14.03 -25.36 29.94
N PRO A 63 -12.90 -25.21 30.64
CA PRO A 63 -11.89 -24.20 30.32
C PRO A 63 -11.45 -24.34 28.86
N VAL A 64 -11.64 -23.27 28.09
CA VAL A 64 -11.28 -23.21 26.66
C VAL A 64 -9.77 -23.38 26.55
N ARG A 65 -9.33 -24.58 26.18
CA ARG A 65 -7.92 -24.84 25.84
C ARG A 65 -7.63 -24.18 24.51
N LEU A 66 -7.14 -22.95 24.57
CA LEU A 66 -6.60 -22.25 23.41
C LEU A 66 -5.43 -23.07 22.82
N PRO A 67 -5.23 -23.05 21.49
CA PRO A 67 -4.05 -23.65 20.87
C PRO A 67 -2.77 -23.11 21.52
N ARG A 68 -1.78 -23.98 21.72
CA ARG A 68 -0.48 -23.57 22.27
C ARG A 68 0.17 -22.63 21.27
N ILE A 69 0.58 -21.45 21.72
CA ILE A 69 1.30 -20.50 20.88
C ILE A 69 2.70 -21.10 20.61
N GLU A 70 3.00 -21.36 19.34
CA GLU A 70 4.31 -21.82 18.91
C GLU A 70 5.25 -20.63 18.76
N LEU A 71 6.53 -20.83 19.06
CA LEU A 71 7.53 -19.78 19.00
C LEU A 71 8.16 -19.78 17.60
N ASN A 72 7.79 -18.78 16.81
CA ASN A 72 8.26 -18.63 15.44
C ASN A 72 9.79 -18.46 15.38
N GLU A 73 10.40 -18.97 14.32
CA GLU A 73 11.83 -18.85 14.08
C GLU A 73 12.19 -17.43 13.60
N PHE A 74 13.29 -16.87 14.10
CA PHE A 74 13.79 -15.55 13.71
C PHE A 74 15.16 -15.66 13.02
N ASP A 75 15.25 -15.18 11.78
CA ASP A 75 16.44 -15.30 10.92
C ASP A 75 17.44 -14.13 11.05
N GLY A 76 17.01 -13.01 11.66
CA GLY A 76 17.74 -11.75 11.72
C GLY A 76 17.06 -10.58 11.01
N THR A 77 15.91 -10.78 10.38
CA THR A 77 15.16 -9.73 9.67
C THR A 77 14.60 -8.69 10.63
N HIS A 78 15.20 -7.49 10.70
CA HIS A 78 14.76 -6.39 11.59
C HIS A 78 13.25 -6.06 11.54
N LYS A 79 12.55 -6.35 10.44
CA LYS A 79 11.09 -6.13 10.32
C LYS A 79 10.26 -7.04 11.23
N GLU A 80 10.79 -8.21 11.60
CA GLU A 80 10.11 -9.23 12.40
C GLU A 80 10.61 -9.24 13.85
N TRP A 81 11.69 -8.50 14.13
CA TRP A 81 12.34 -8.44 15.43
C TRP A 81 11.39 -8.06 16.57
N GLU A 82 10.57 -7.02 16.43
CA GLU A 82 9.64 -6.60 17.50
C GLU A 82 8.63 -7.71 17.84
N SER A 83 8.07 -8.37 16.81
CA SER A 83 7.12 -9.47 16.99
C SER A 83 7.78 -10.69 17.63
N PHE A 84 8.99 -11.06 17.22
CA PHE A 84 9.75 -12.15 17.84
C PHE A 84 10.14 -11.81 19.28
N ARG A 85 10.68 -10.61 19.53
CA ARG A 85 11.11 -10.12 20.84
C ARG A 85 9.96 -10.17 21.83
N ASP A 86 8.82 -9.59 21.49
CA ASP A 86 7.68 -9.47 22.42
C ASP A 86 7.02 -10.83 22.69
N LEU A 87 6.96 -11.71 21.67
CA LEU A 87 6.51 -13.09 21.83
C LEU A 87 7.47 -13.91 22.72
N PHE A 88 8.77 -13.82 22.48
CA PHE A 88 9.79 -14.51 23.28
C PHE A 88 9.86 -13.98 24.71
N LEU A 89 9.68 -12.66 24.90
CA LEU A 89 9.56 -12.05 26.23
C LEU A 89 8.37 -12.66 26.98
N SER A 90 7.19 -12.73 26.34
CA SER A 90 5.97 -13.27 26.95
C SER A 90 6.01 -14.78 27.21
N LEU A 91 6.64 -15.58 26.35
CA LEU A 91 6.60 -17.05 26.44
C LEU A 91 7.81 -17.68 27.14
N VAL A 92 8.96 -17.00 27.18
CA VAL A 92 10.24 -17.61 27.63
C VAL A 92 11.01 -16.73 28.60
N HIS A 93 11.20 -15.44 28.33
CA HIS A 93 11.99 -14.57 29.21
C HIS A 93 11.29 -14.37 30.56
N ASN A 94 10.01 -13.96 30.53
CA ASN A 94 9.25 -13.58 31.71
C ASN A 94 8.57 -14.76 32.44
N ASP A 95 8.65 -16.00 31.90
CA ASP A 95 8.09 -17.18 32.58
C ASP A 95 8.94 -17.55 33.81
N PRO A 96 8.42 -17.44 35.04
CA PRO A 96 9.16 -17.78 36.26
C PRO A 96 9.44 -19.28 36.41
N GLY A 97 8.74 -20.15 35.66
CA GLY A 97 8.92 -21.61 35.68
C GLY A 97 10.11 -22.11 34.85
N LEU A 98 10.75 -21.23 34.06
CA LEU A 98 11.93 -21.57 33.26
C LEU A 98 13.23 -21.17 33.98
N SER A 99 14.25 -22.01 33.81
CA SER A 99 15.63 -21.68 34.19
C SER A 99 16.36 -21.07 33.00
N ASP A 100 17.39 -20.26 33.25
CA ASP A 100 18.16 -19.58 32.21
C ASP A 100 18.81 -20.55 31.20
N VAL A 101 19.16 -21.77 31.64
CA VAL A 101 19.61 -22.85 30.74
C VAL A 101 18.52 -23.23 29.73
N LYS A 102 17.26 -23.37 30.19
CA LYS A 102 16.11 -23.65 29.31
C LYS A 102 15.81 -22.44 28.42
N ARG A 103 15.87 -21.22 28.96
CA ARG A 103 15.67 -19.99 28.18
C ARG A 103 16.69 -19.85 27.07
N LEU A 104 17.98 -20.12 27.34
CA LEU A 104 19.05 -20.08 26.35
C LEU A 104 18.95 -21.22 25.32
N HIS A 105 18.50 -22.40 25.73
CA HIS A 105 18.19 -23.48 24.80
C HIS A 105 17.06 -23.07 23.84
N TYR A 106 15.92 -22.60 24.36
CA TYR A 106 14.81 -22.10 23.53
C TYR A 106 15.25 -20.94 22.64
N LEU A 107 16.07 -20.01 23.15
CA LEU A 107 16.63 -18.92 22.36
C LEU A 107 17.42 -19.49 21.17
N LYS A 108 18.40 -20.37 21.42
CA LYS A 108 19.22 -20.96 20.34
C LYS A 108 18.42 -21.79 19.33
N THR A 109 17.37 -22.50 19.75
CA THR A 109 16.52 -23.28 18.81
C THR A 109 15.57 -22.41 17.99
N SER A 110 15.23 -21.21 18.45
CA SER A 110 14.27 -20.31 17.80
C SER A 110 14.96 -19.28 16.88
N LEU A 111 16.28 -19.37 16.71
CA LEU A 111 17.06 -18.47 15.87
C LEU A 111 17.62 -19.22 14.66
N ARG A 112 17.67 -18.54 13.52
CA ARG A 112 18.31 -19.00 12.28
C ARG A 112 19.21 -17.91 11.71
N GLY A 113 19.92 -18.24 10.62
CA GLY A 113 20.69 -17.28 9.82
C GLY A 113 21.63 -16.38 10.63
N ASP A 114 21.49 -15.08 10.41
CA ASP A 114 22.30 -14.04 11.05
C ASP A 114 22.08 -13.97 12.55
N ALA A 115 20.84 -14.19 13.01
CA ALA A 115 20.51 -14.10 14.43
C ALA A 115 21.04 -15.31 15.23
N ALA A 116 21.03 -16.51 14.64
CA ALA A 116 21.72 -17.66 15.23
C ALA A 116 23.24 -17.43 15.29
N SER A 117 23.81 -16.88 14.21
CA SER A 117 25.24 -16.54 14.13
C SER A 117 25.65 -15.50 15.20
N ALA A 118 24.76 -14.56 15.55
CA ALA A 118 25.01 -13.55 16.57
C ALA A 118 25.23 -14.13 17.98
N ILE A 119 24.68 -15.31 18.29
CA ILE A 119 24.86 -15.97 19.60
C ILE A 119 25.48 -17.37 19.52
N GLN A 120 26.06 -17.76 18.39
CA GLN A 120 26.58 -19.10 18.16
C GLN A 120 27.63 -19.50 19.23
N GLY A 121 28.54 -18.61 19.58
CA GLY A 121 29.65 -18.84 20.52
C GLY A 121 29.26 -18.94 22.00
N PHE A 122 28.02 -18.65 22.40
CA PHE A 122 27.59 -18.80 23.80
C PHE A 122 27.24 -20.26 24.13
N GLU A 123 27.98 -20.90 25.02
CA GLU A 123 27.62 -22.23 25.53
C GLU A 123 26.28 -22.19 26.29
N ILE A 124 25.51 -23.29 26.26
CA ILE A 124 24.19 -23.38 26.89
C ILE A 124 24.35 -23.52 28.42
N THR A 125 24.61 -22.39 29.07
CA THR A 125 24.77 -22.26 30.53
C THR A 125 23.86 -21.14 31.05
N ALA A 126 23.51 -21.17 32.34
CA ALA A 126 22.67 -20.13 32.94
C ALA A 126 23.33 -18.74 32.87
N GLN A 127 24.64 -18.69 33.13
CA GLN A 127 25.44 -17.47 33.14
C GLN A 127 25.48 -16.77 31.77
N ASN A 128 25.44 -17.54 30.68
CA ASN A 128 25.52 -17.01 29.32
C ASN A 128 24.18 -16.47 28.80
N TYR A 129 23.04 -16.79 29.42
CA TYR A 129 21.73 -16.41 28.89
C TYR A 129 21.56 -14.90 28.76
N GLN A 130 21.86 -14.16 29.84
CA GLN A 130 21.67 -12.71 29.87
C GLN A 130 22.58 -12.00 28.87
N SER A 131 23.82 -12.49 28.69
CA SER A 131 24.76 -11.97 27.70
C SER A 131 24.35 -12.28 26.26
N ALA A 132 23.84 -13.48 25.99
CA ALA A 132 23.32 -13.86 24.68
C ALA A 132 22.06 -13.04 24.31
N TRP A 133 21.15 -12.84 25.26
CA TRP A 133 19.98 -11.98 25.06
C TRP A 133 20.38 -10.52 24.82
N ALA A 134 21.30 -9.98 25.63
CA ALA A 134 21.83 -8.62 25.45
C ALA A 134 22.55 -8.43 24.10
N ALA A 135 23.24 -9.46 23.58
CA ALA A 135 23.86 -9.41 22.25
C ALA A 135 22.81 -9.29 21.13
N LEU A 136 21.67 -9.99 21.24
CA LEU A 136 20.55 -9.85 20.31
C LEU A 136 19.87 -8.49 20.43
N LEU A 137 19.61 -8.00 21.65
CA LEU A 137 19.09 -6.65 21.87
C LEU A 137 20.02 -5.60 21.22
N SER A 138 21.33 -5.66 21.49
CA SER A 138 22.31 -4.72 20.94
C SER A 138 22.37 -4.72 19.40
N ARG A 139 22.17 -5.89 18.76
CA ARG A 139 22.23 -6.03 17.30
C ARG A 139 20.90 -5.67 16.61
N TYR A 140 19.76 -6.10 17.16
CA TYR A 140 18.46 -6.03 16.50
C TYR A 140 17.52 -4.96 17.06
N ASP A 141 17.61 -4.64 18.36
CA ASP A 141 16.80 -3.63 19.07
C ASP A 141 17.32 -2.19 18.85
N ASN A 142 17.91 -1.94 17.68
CA ASN A 142 18.40 -0.62 17.32
C ASN A 142 17.21 0.26 16.89
N HIS A 143 16.61 0.95 17.88
CA HIS A 143 15.50 1.90 17.73
C HIS A 143 15.66 2.83 16.51
N ARG A 144 16.86 3.36 16.27
CA ARG A 144 17.13 4.26 15.13
C ARG A 144 16.96 3.54 13.79
N LEU A 145 17.42 2.29 13.68
CA LEU A 145 17.21 1.47 12.49
C LEU A 145 15.75 1.04 12.33
N LEU A 146 15.06 0.65 13.40
CA LEU A 146 13.64 0.30 13.36
C LEU A 146 12.78 1.47 12.84
N VAL A 147 12.94 2.66 13.44
CA VAL A 147 12.26 3.89 12.99
C VAL A 147 12.58 4.21 11.52
N ARG A 148 13.85 4.12 11.13
CA ARG A 148 14.25 4.37 9.72
C ARG A 148 13.59 3.37 8.77
N ASN A 149 13.62 2.08 9.09
CA ASN A 149 13.06 1.02 8.24
C ASN A 149 11.54 1.19 8.04
N HIS A 150 10.81 1.65 9.07
CA HIS A 150 9.38 1.97 8.94
C HIS A 150 9.13 3.22 8.07
N ILE A 151 9.96 4.26 8.20
CA ILE A 151 9.86 5.47 7.37
C ILE A 151 10.20 5.14 5.90
N GLU A 152 11.28 4.39 5.65
CA GLU A 152 11.66 3.93 4.31
C GLU A 152 10.52 3.10 3.67
N ALA A 153 9.92 2.17 4.42
CA ALA A 153 8.78 1.38 3.92
C ALA A 153 7.49 2.20 3.69
N LEU A 154 7.26 3.28 4.44
CA LEU A 154 6.18 4.25 4.20
C LEU A 154 6.44 5.12 2.96
N LEU A 155 7.70 5.43 2.66
CA LEU A 155 8.08 6.15 1.44
C LEU A 155 7.92 5.24 0.20
N ASP A 156 8.25 3.96 0.32
CA ASP A 156 8.16 2.94 -0.75
C ASP A 156 6.80 2.22 -0.83
N LEU A 157 5.72 2.82 -0.33
CA LEU A 157 4.37 2.25 -0.43
C LEU A 157 3.99 1.92 -1.89
N LYS A 158 3.68 0.64 -2.13
CA LYS A 158 3.29 0.14 -3.45
C LYS A 158 1.98 0.79 -3.90
N ALA A 159 2.06 1.56 -4.98
CA ALA A 159 0.90 2.18 -5.63
C ALA A 159 -0.13 1.13 -6.11
N MET A 160 -1.40 1.52 -6.09
CA MET A 160 -2.50 0.80 -6.73
C MET A 160 -2.32 0.84 -8.26
N THR A 161 -2.61 -0.28 -8.90
CA THR A 161 -2.55 -0.44 -10.36
C THR A 161 -3.88 -0.16 -11.03
N ALA A 162 -4.99 -0.36 -10.32
CA ALA A 162 -6.34 -0.07 -10.77
C ALA A 162 -7.27 0.30 -9.60
N GLU A 163 -8.45 0.81 -9.93
CA GLU A 163 -9.57 0.93 -8.98
C GLU A 163 -10.00 -0.49 -8.55
N SER A 164 -9.49 -0.95 -7.40
CA SER A 164 -9.77 -2.28 -6.85
C SER A 164 -9.96 -2.21 -5.34
N ALA A 165 -10.97 -2.95 -4.86
CA ALA A 165 -11.32 -3.02 -3.46
C ALA A 165 -10.23 -3.66 -2.60
N ALA A 166 -9.49 -4.63 -3.17
CA ALA A 166 -8.36 -5.29 -2.53
C ALA A 166 -7.14 -4.37 -2.46
N GLU A 167 -6.83 -3.61 -3.52
CA GLU A 167 -5.71 -2.68 -3.50
C GLU A 167 -5.96 -1.48 -2.57
N SER A 168 -7.20 -0.97 -2.46
CA SER A 168 -7.54 0.07 -1.48
C SER A 168 -7.37 -0.39 -0.03
N GLN A 169 -7.73 -1.64 0.29
CA GLN A 169 -7.48 -2.20 1.63
C GLN A 169 -5.99 -2.38 1.88
N ARG A 170 -5.25 -2.92 0.91
CA ARG A 170 -3.80 -3.09 1.01
C ARG A 170 -3.07 -1.77 1.33
N VAL A 171 -3.44 -0.66 0.69
CA VAL A 171 -2.83 0.66 0.99
C VAL A 171 -3.04 1.07 2.45
N LEU A 172 -4.25 0.85 3.00
CA LEU A 172 -4.55 1.12 4.40
C LEU A 172 -3.75 0.21 5.34
N ASP A 173 -3.73 -1.10 5.06
CA ASP A 173 -3.01 -2.10 5.84
C ASP A 173 -1.49 -1.85 5.84
N ASP A 174 -0.92 -1.47 4.68
CA ASP A 174 0.50 -1.15 4.53
C ASP A 174 0.90 0.11 5.33
N ILE A 175 0.04 1.13 5.40
CA ILE A 175 0.27 2.31 6.27
C ILE A 175 0.15 1.93 7.75
N ASN A 176 -0.93 1.24 8.14
CA ASN A 176 -1.19 0.87 9.54
C ASN A 176 -0.08 -0.05 10.10
N ARG A 177 0.49 -0.95 9.28
CA ARG A 177 1.65 -1.80 9.63
C ARG A 177 2.90 -1.01 10.05
N HIS A 178 2.99 0.27 9.73
CA HIS A 178 4.15 1.11 10.08
C HIS A 178 3.80 2.24 11.05
N ARG A 179 2.58 2.80 10.96
CA ARG A 179 2.03 3.77 11.92
C ARG A 179 2.00 3.21 13.36
N VAL A 180 1.58 1.96 13.56
CA VAL A 180 1.44 1.37 14.91
C VAL A 180 2.81 1.10 15.59
N PRO A 181 3.80 0.47 14.93
CA PRO A 181 5.16 0.38 15.48
C PRO A 181 5.80 1.74 15.77
N LEU A 182 5.68 2.72 14.87
CA LEU A 182 6.24 4.06 15.08
C LEU A 182 5.63 4.76 16.31
N LYS A 183 4.34 4.56 16.57
CA LYS A 183 3.69 5.01 17.82
C LYS A 183 4.27 4.31 19.05
N SER A 184 4.42 2.98 18.99
CA SER A 184 5.00 2.17 20.08
C SER A 184 6.47 2.55 20.38
N LEU A 185 7.23 2.90 19.34
CA LEU A 185 8.58 3.47 19.39
C LEU A 185 8.62 4.95 19.85
N GLY A 186 7.50 5.50 20.34
CA GLY A 186 7.41 6.87 20.84
C GLY A 186 7.65 7.95 19.79
N ARG A 187 7.46 7.65 18.50
CA ARG A 187 7.61 8.59 17.37
C ARG A 187 6.27 9.12 16.82
N GLU A 188 5.17 8.88 17.52
CA GLU A 188 3.90 9.56 17.25
C GLU A 188 4.07 11.07 17.44
N ALA A 189 3.85 11.85 16.37
CA ALA A 189 3.74 13.30 16.46
C ALA A 189 2.41 13.78 15.87
N LYS A 190 1.89 14.87 16.43
CA LYS A 190 0.50 15.34 16.23
C LYS A 190 0.11 15.64 14.77
N GLN A 191 1.09 15.86 13.89
CA GLN A 191 0.93 16.25 12.47
C GLN A 191 1.40 15.14 11.50
N TRP A 192 1.52 13.89 11.96
CA TRP A 192 1.86 12.78 11.06
C TRP A 192 0.70 12.35 10.15
N ASP A 193 -0.52 12.72 10.50
CA ASP A 193 -1.70 12.44 9.67
C ASP A 193 -1.55 13.07 8.27
N ASP A 194 -1.02 14.29 8.15
CA ASP A 194 -0.71 14.93 6.85
C ASP A 194 0.23 14.08 5.99
N TRP A 195 1.26 13.48 6.61
CA TRP A 195 2.21 12.60 5.92
C TRP A 195 1.57 11.27 5.51
N PHE A 196 0.78 10.64 6.39
CA PHE A 196 0.07 9.40 6.07
C PHE A 196 -0.96 9.62 4.96
N ILE A 197 -1.64 10.78 4.93
CA ILE A 197 -2.58 11.17 3.87
C ILE A 197 -1.83 11.44 2.56
N ALA A 198 -0.76 12.23 2.57
CA ALA A 198 0.01 12.51 1.37
C ALA A 198 0.58 11.22 0.74
N LEU A 199 1.10 10.31 1.56
CA LEU A 199 1.64 9.02 1.12
C LEU A 199 0.52 8.07 0.64
N GLY A 200 -0.58 7.99 1.38
CA GLY A 200 -1.76 7.20 1.02
C GLY A 200 -2.38 7.66 -0.30
N SER A 201 -2.69 8.95 -0.42
CA SER A 201 -3.15 9.57 -1.68
C SER A 201 -2.16 9.35 -2.81
N ARG A 202 -0.85 9.42 -2.58
CA ARG A 202 0.17 9.12 -3.59
C ARG A 202 0.13 7.66 -4.05
N ALA A 203 -0.18 6.72 -3.15
CA ALA A 203 -0.35 5.31 -3.47
C ALA A 203 -1.70 4.98 -4.14
N MET A 204 -2.73 5.83 -4.05
CA MET A 204 -4.03 5.58 -4.69
C MET A 204 -3.99 5.68 -6.22
N ASP A 205 -4.83 4.89 -6.89
CA ASP A 205 -5.11 5.03 -8.32
C ASP A 205 -5.79 6.40 -8.61
N PRO A 206 -5.74 6.91 -9.85
CA PRO A 206 -6.28 8.24 -10.17
C PRO A 206 -7.77 8.43 -9.88
N ALA A 207 -8.61 7.40 -10.03
CA ALA A 207 -10.04 7.50 -9.78
C ALA A 207 -10.35 7.52 -8.27
N THR A 208 -9.69 6.67 -7.48
CA THR A 208 -9.82 6.70 -6.02
C THR A 208 -9.25 7.97 -5.41
N ARG A 209 -8.10 8.46 -5.92
CA ARG A 209 -7.54 9.74 -5.48
C ARG A 209 -8.47 10.91 -5.77
N LEU A 210 -9.05 10.98 -6.97
CA LEU A 210 -10.02 12.02 -7.33
C LEU A 210 -11.26 12.00 -6.41
N ALA A 211 -11.74 10.81 -6.04
CA ALA A 211 -12.85 10.66 -5.09
C ALA A 211 -12.48 11.11 -3.67
N TRP A 212 -11.24 10.86 -3.22
CA TRP A 212 -10.73 11.36 -1.94
C TRP A 212 -10.68 12.89 -1.90
N GLU A 213 -10.02 13.51 -2.88
CA GLU A 213 -9.94 14.99 -2.96
C GLU A 213 -11.33 15.62 -3.02
N GLY A 214 -12.29 14.99 -3.71
CA GLY A 214 -13.68 15.42 -3.72
C GLY A 214 -14.34 15.41 -2.34
N GLU A 215 -14.08 14.38 -1.51
CA GLU A 215 -14.65 14.29 -0.17
C GLU A 215 -13.99 15.25 0.83
N VAL A 216 -12.67 15.46 0.74
CA VAL A 216 -11.93 16.46 1.53
C VAL A 216 -12.46 17.85 1.24
N ASN A 217 -12.61 18.23 -0.03
CA ASN A 217 -13.15 19.54 -0.41
C ASN A 217 -14.57 19.79 0.12
N VAL A 218 -15.41 18.76 0.28
CA VAL A 218 -16.75 18.87 0.88
C VAL A 218 -16.69 19.05 2.41
N HIS A 219 -15.66 18.51 3.08
CA HIS A 219 -15.44 18.74 4.52
C HIS A 219 -14.87 20.13 4.80
N ASN A 220 -13.85 20.55 4.06
CA ASN A 220 -13.19 21.86 4.24
C ASN A 220 -14.14 23.06 3.97
N GLN A 221 -15.23 22.85 3.23
CA GLN A 221 -16.31 23.85 3.06
C GLN A 221 -17.19 24.04 4.30
N LYS A 222 -17.21 23.08 5.24
CA LYS A 222 -18.01 23.15 6.47
C LYS A 222 -17.21 23.70 7.65
N GLU A 223 -15.95 23.34 7.73
CA GLU A 223 -15.00 23.82 8.74
C GLU A 223 -13.80 24.41 8.04
N SER A 224 -13.75 25.75 7.96
CA SER A 224 -12.57 26.47 7.45
C SER A 224 -11.35 26.11 8.29
N ASP A 225 -10.21 25.91 7.61
CA ASP A 225 -8.92 25.54 8.20
C ASP A 225 -8.82 24.13 8.83
N ALA A 226 -9.90 23.33 8.79
CA ALA A 226 -9.84 21.93 9.19
C ALA A 226 -8.95 21.12 8.23
N HIS A 227 -7.90 20.51 8.77
CA HIS A 227 -7.03 19.59 8.03
C HIS A 227 -7.62 18.17 8.11
N PRO A 228 -7.58 17.38 7.02
CA PRO A 228 -8.07 16.00 7.06
C PRO A 228 -7.21 15.15 8.01
N THR A 229 -7.88 14.25 8.73
CA THR A 229 -7.25 13.29 9.64
C THR A 229 -7.02 11.95 8.95
N PHE A 230 -6.06 11.17 9.45
CA PHE A 230 -5.83 9.81 8.97
C PHE A 230 -7.05 8.91 9.21
N GLN A 231 -7.83 9.18 10.26
CA GLN A 231 -9.09 8.48 10.52
C GLN A 231 -10.12 8.71 9.42
N GLN A 232 -10.21 9.92 8.84
CA GLN A 232 -11.08 10.19 7.69
C GLN A 232 -10.59 9.45 6.43
N LEU A 233 -9.27 9.40 6.20
CA LEU A 233 -8.67 8.62 5.10
C LEU A 233 -8.99 7.12 5.21
N GLU A 234 -8.85 6.57 6.41
CA GLU A 234 -9.20 5.17 6.74
C GLU A 234 -10.68 4.90 6.48
N GLN A 235 -11.58 5.74 6.99
CA GLN A 235 -13.02 5.63 6.73
C GLN A 235 -13.37 5.77 5.24
N PHE A 236 -12.66 6.62 4.49
CA PHE A 236 -12.82 6.75 3.05
C PHE A 236 -12.40 5.48 2.32
N LEU A 237 -11.17 4.98 2.54
CA LEU A 237 -10.66 3.78 1.87
C LEU A 237 -11.51 2.54 2.17
N LEU A 238 -11.99 2.39 3.41
CA LEU A 238 -12.92 1.32 3.79
C LEU A 238 -14.26 1.45 3.05
N ARG A 239 -14.90 2.63 3.05
CA ARG A 239 -16.15 2.87 2.30
C ARG A 239 -15.96 2.66 0.79
N ARG A 240 -14.83 3.08 0.24
CA ARG A 240 -14.46 2.88 -1.17
C ARG A 240 -14.35 1.40 -1.50
N SER A 241 -13.60 0.62 -0.72
CA SER A 241 -13.48 -0.83 -0.89
C SER A 241 -14.83 -1.55 -0.84
N LEU A 242 -15.69 -1.19 0.14
CA LEU A 242 -17.05 -1.74 0.23
C LEU A 242 -17.92 -1.36 -0.97
N THR A 243 -17.83 -0.12 -1.45
CA THR A 243 -18.58 0.37 -2.62
C THR A 243 -18.16 -0.37 -3.90
N LEU A 244 -16.86 -0.60 -4.10
CA LEU A 244 -16.32 -1.35 -5.24
C LEU A 244 -16.79 -2.82 -5.22
N LYS A 245 -16.70 -3.48 -4.04
CA LYS A 245 -17.26 -4.83 -3.84
C LYS A 245 -18.76 -4.90 -4.13
N ALA A 246 -19.54 -3.94 -3.63
CA ALA A 246 -21.00 -3.92 -3.80
C ALA A 246 -21.45 -3.59 -5.24
N SER A 247 -20.68 -2.79 -5.98
CA SER A 247 -20.97 -2.42 -7.37
C SER A 247 -20.49 -3.45 -8.40
N GLY A 248 -19.72 -4.46 -7.98
CA GLY A 248 -19.11 -5.44 -8.88
C GLY A 248 -17.98 -4.87 -9.74
N ILE A 249 -17.54 -3.63 -9.45
CA ILE A 249 -16.39 -2.97 -10.06
C ILE A 249 -15.18 -3.30 -9.17
N ASP A 250 -14.70 -4.54 -9.24
CA ASP A 250 -13.41 -4.90 -8.66
C ASP A 250 -12.52 -5.40 -9.78
N HIS A 251 -11.55 -4.57 -10.19
CA HIS A 251 -10.57 -4.92 -11.21
C HIS A 251 -9.46 -5.83 -10.66
N THR A 252 -9.85 -6.87 -9.92
CA THR A 252 -8.95 -7.94 -9.47
C THR A 252 -8.41 -8.69 -10.68
N LEU A 253 -7.16 -8.39 -11.04
CA LEU A 253 -6.39 -9.14 -12.04
C LEU A 253 -5.99 -10.51 -11.47
N HIS A 254 -6.95 -11.42 -11.35
CA HIS A 254 -6.70 -12.85 -11.16
C HIS A 254 -6.88 -13.60 -12.48
N LEU A 255 -5.77 -13.77 -13.19
CA LEU A 255 -5.61 -14.79 -14.23
C LEU A 255 -4.33 -15.60 -13.97
N SER A 256 -4.35 -16.37 -12.88
CA SER A 256 -3.57 -17.60 -12.73
C SER A 256 -4.53 -18.74 -12.37
N ASP A 257 -4.62 -19.69 -13.29
CA ASP A 257 -5.25 -21.02 -13.24
C ASP A 257 -6.52 -21.27 -12.37
N ALA A 258 -7.65 -21.34 -13.07
CA ALA A 258 -8.58 -22.46 -12.89
C ALA A 258 -9.06 -22.97 -14.26
N ARG A 259 -9.03 -24.28 -14.46
CA ARG A 259 -9.34 -24.93 -15.75
C ARG A 259 -10.79 -24.66 -16.16
N ARG A 260 -11.02 -24.34 -17.45
CA ARG A 260 -12.34 -24.42 -18.09
C ARG A 260 -12.97 -25.79 -17.83
N PRO A 261 -14.27 -25.84 -17.51
CA PRO A 261 -15.20 -26.36 -18.50
C PRO A 261 -15.90 -25.23 -19.26
N ALA A 262 -16.32 -25.52 -20.48
CA ALA A 262 -17.22 -24.64 -21.21
C ALA A 262 -18.67 -24.84 -20.78
N ASP A 263 -19.48 -23.81 -21.08
CA ASP A 263 -20.91 -23.85 -21.39
C ASP A 263 -21.92 -23.37 -20.32
N ARG A 264 -23.02 -22.84 -20.87
CA ARG A 264 -24.33 -22.49 -20.30
C ARG A 264 -24.43 -21.20 -19.48
N THR A 265 -24.66 -20.14 -20.25
CA THR A 265 -25.72 -19.14 -20.01
C THR A 265 -26.69 -19.47 -18.87
N THR A 266 -26.74 -18.60 -17.86
CA THR A 266 -28.02 -18.17 -17.28
C THR A 266 -27.90 -16.78 -16.66
N THR A 267 -28.90 -15.94 -16.91
CA THR A 267 -28.98 -14.57 -16.43
C THR A 267 -29.39 -14.50 -14.96
N ARG A 268 -28.90 -13.49 -14.23
CA ARG A 268 -29.59 -12.98 -13.04
C ARG A 268 -29.86 -11.49 -13.20
N ASN A 269 -31.12 -11.13 -12.98
CA ASN A 269 -31.65 -9.81 -13.30
C ASN A 269 -31.33 -8.81 -12.17
N VAL A 270 -30.83 -7.63 -12.54
CA VAL A 270 -31.04 -6.41 -11.75
C VAL A 270 -32.16 -5.64 -12.43
N ARG A 271 -33.26 -5.39 -11.72
CA ARG A 271 -34.38 -4.59 -12.23
C ARG A 271 -34.02 -3.11 -12.17
N SER A 272 -33.37 -2.59 -13.21
CA SER A 272 -33.46 -1.18 -13.56
C SER A 272 -34.64 -0.95 -14.51
N PHE A 273 -35.43 0.09 -14.28
CA PHE A 273 -36.44 0.54 -15.23
C PHE A 273 -35.73 1.21 -16.41
N VAL A 274 -35.26 0.40 -17.35
CA VAL A 274 -34.73 0.84 -18.64
C VAL A 274 -35.65 0.30 -19.71
N THR A 275 -36.23 1.20 -20.51
CA THR A 275 -36.91 0.85 -21.76
C THR A 275 -35.86 0.29 -22.73
N THR A 276 -35.66 -1.02 -22.71
CA THR A 276 -34.69 -1.71 -23.56
C THR A 276 -35.19 -1.77 -25.00
N THR A 277 -35.07 -0.67 -25.73
CA THR A 277 -34.87 -0.78 -27.18
C THR A 277 -33.53 -1.51 -27.36
N GLU A 278 -33.56 -2.77 -27.83
CA GLU A 278 -32.35 -3.52 -28.14
C GLU A 278 -31.46 -2.66 -29.07
N ALA A 279 -30.32 -2.20 -28.58
CA ALA A 279 -29.41 -1.33 -29.33
C ALA A 279 -28.71 -2.13 -30.45
N LYS A 280 -29.42 -2.30 -31.56
CA LYS A 280 -28.97 -2.96 -32.78
C LYS A 280 -28.01 -2.03 -33.53
N CYS A 281 -27.03 -2.62 -34.20
CA CYS A 281 -26.09 -1.89 -35.05
C CYS A 281 -26.88 -1.10 -36.12
N PRO A 282 -26.69 0.23 -36.24
CA PRO A 282 -27.52 1.05 -37.13
C PRO A 282 -27.35 0.69 -38.62
N LEU A 283 -26.21 0.12 -39.00
CA LEU A 283 -25.94 -0.28 -40.39
C LEU A 283 -26.48 -1.68 -40.74
N CYS A 284 -26.21 -2.71 -39.92
CA CYS A 284 -26.54 -4.11 -40.26
C CYS A 284 -27.61 -4.75 -39.36
N LYS A 285 -28.15 -4.01 -38.39
CA LYS A 285 -29.16 -4.45 -37.40
C LYS A 285 -28.73 -5.62 -36.48
N GLY A 286 -27.46 -6.05 -36.54
CA GLY A 286 -26.88 -7.07 -35.67
C GLY A 286 -26.60 -6.59 -34.24
N LYS A 287 -26.38 -7.53 -33.30
CA LYS A 287 -26.13 -7.26 -31.86
C LYS A 287 -24.65 -6.92 -31.59
N HIS A 288 -24.14 -5.82 -32.16
CA HIS A 288 -22.77 -5.35 -31.92
C HIS A 288 -22.64 -3.82 -31.99
N TYR A 289 -21.56 -3.31 -31.37
CA TYR A 289 -21.12 -1.92 -31.49
C TYR A 289 -20.67 -1.58 -32.91
N LEU A 290 -21.00 -0.39 -33.43
CA LEU A 290 -20.73 0.02 -34.82
C LEU A 290 -19.25 -0.08 -35.20
N GLY A 291 -18.33 0.25 -34.29
CA GLY A 291 -16.89 0.11 -34.52
C GLY A 291 -16.38 -1.34 -34.65
N ARG A 292 -17.23 -2.34 -34.42
CA ARG A 292 -17.00 -3.78 -34.69
C ARG A 292 -17.92 -4.33 -35.80
N CYS A 293 -18.55 -3.46 -36.59
CA CYS A 293 -19.42 -3.88 -37.69
C CYS A 293 -18.60 -4.07 -38.97
N ASP A 294 -18.54 -5.29 -39.50
CA ASP A 294 -17.79 -5.58 -40.74
C ASP A 294 -18.29 -4.76 -41.93
N SER A 295 -19.60 -4.54 -42.03
CA SER A 295 -20.18 -3.66 -43.06
C SER A 295 -19.70 -2.21 -42.93
N PHE A 296 -19.47 -1.72 -41.71
CA PHE A 296 -18.98 -0.35 -41.46
C PHE A 296 -17.48 -0.25 -41.73
N LEU A 297 -16.71 -1.27 -41.36
CA LEU A 297 -15.27 -1.35 -41.64
C LEU A 297 -14.96 -1.48 -43.14
N LYS A 298 -15.89 -2.01 -43.95
CA LYS A 298 -15.78 -2.09 -45.42
C LYS A 298 -16.09 -0.77 -46.15
N LEU A 299 -16.74 0.20 -45.50
CA LEU A 299 -16.96 1.54 -46.08
C LEU A 299 -15.67 2.36 -46.08
N ASP A 300 -15.53 3.27 -47.04
CA ASP A 300 -14.49 4.30 -47.01
C ASP A 300 -14.72 5.30 -45.86
N VAL A 301 -13.69 6.08 -45.54
CA VAL A 301 -13.69 7.00 -44.39
C VAL A 301 -14.79 8.06 -44.50
N SER A 302 -15.06 8.59 -45.69
CA SER A 302 -16.06 9.64 -45.89
C SER A 302 -17.47 9.08 -45.77
N SER A 303 -17.73 7.91 -46.36
CA SER A 303 -18.99 7.15 -46.17
C SER A 303 -19.24 6.79 -44.71
N ARG A 304 -18.20 6.39 -43.95
CA ARG A 304 -18.32 6.13 -42.50
C ARG A 304 -18.70 7.42 -41.75
N ARG A 305 -18.04 8.54 -42.04
CA ARG A 305 -18.31 9.85 -41.40
C ARG A 305 -19.70 10.37 -41.73
N GLY A 306 -20.12 10.23 -42.98
CA GLY A 306 -21.48 10.52 -43.45
C GLY A 306 -22.53 9.68 -42.72
N LEU A 307 -22.32 8.36 -42.59
CA LEU A 307 -23.23 7.47 -41.86
C LEU A 307 -23.34 7.85 -40.37
N VAL A 308 -22.21 8.08 -39.69
CA VAL A 308 -22.20 8.49 -38.27
C VAL A 308 -22.93 9.82 -38.06
N SER A 309 -22.84 10.73 -39.03
CA SER A 309 -23.55 12.02 -38.99
C SER A 309 -25.05 11.87 -39.28
N LYS A 310 -25.42 11.03 -40.27
CA LYS A 310 -26.81 10.73 -40.68
C LYS A 310 -27.60 10.03 -39.57
N GLU A 311 -26.99 9.04 -38.92
CA GLU A 311 -27.60 8.28 -37.81
C GLU A 311 -27.47 9.00 -36.45
N ALA A 312 -27.10 10.30 -36.46
CA ALA A 312 -26.96 11.16 -35.28
C ALA A 312 -26.09 10.57 -34.14
N LEU A 313 -25.02 9.86 -34.50
CA LEU A 313 -24.10 9.21 -33.56
C LEU A 313 -22.98 10.17 -33.14
N CYS A 314 -22.47 9.94 -31.92
CA CYS A 314 -21.30 10.64 -31.40
C CYS A 314 -20.06 10.35 -32.26
N LEU A 315 -19.49 11.39 -32.89
CA LEU A 315 -18.27 11.27 -33.70
C LEU A 315 -17.07 10.68 -32.91
N ASN A 316 -17.06 10.75 -31.57
CA ASN A 316 -15.97 10.21 -30.74
C ASN A 316 -16.15 8.74 -30.36
N CYS A 317 -17.35 8.34 -29.92
CA CYS A 317 -17.58 7.00 -29.37
C CYS A 317 -18.57 6.14 -30.17
N LEU A 318 -19.03 6.61 -31.33
CA LEU A 318 -19.97 5.96 -32.26
C LEU A 318 -21.27 5.41 -31.63
N ARG A 319 -21.70 5.97 -30.49
CA ARG A 319 -22.98 5.69 -29.83
C ARG A 319 -23.97 6.83 -30.04
N SER A 320 -25.25 6.54 -29.95
CA SER A 320 -26.33 7.52 -29.86
C SER A 320 -26.35 8.21 -28.48
N GLN A 321 -27.33 9.09 -28.25
CA GLN A 321 -27.60 9.87 -27.03
C GLN A 321 -26.74 11.14 -26.77
N HIS A 322 -25.62 11.36 -27.45
CA HIS A 322 -24.80 12.58 -27.23
C HIS A 322 -23.93 12.95 -28.43
N ARG A 323 -23.40 14.19 -28.44
CA ARG A 323 -22.44 14.68 -29.45
C ARG A 323 -21.00 14.59 -28.92
N ALA A 324 -20.01 14.67 -29.82
CA ALA A 324 -18.60 14.49 -29.46
C ALA A 324 -18.06 15.48 -28.40
N ARG A 325 -18.58 16.71 -28.37
CA ARG A 325 -18.25 17.71 -27.34
C ARG A 325 -18.69 17.26 -25.94
N ASP A 326 -19.87 16.65 -25.85
CA ASP A 326 -20.57 16.19 -24.64
C ASP A 326 -20.19 14.73 -24.28
N CYS A 327 -19.20 14.16 -24.96
CA CYS A 327 -18.80 12.76 -24.79
C CYS A 327 -17.87 12.58 -23.59
N THR A 328 -18.28 11.77 -22.62
CA THR A 328 -17.47 11.42 -21.44
C THR A 328 -16.33 10.45 -21.75
N SER A 329 -16.24 9.91 -22.98
CA SER A 329 -15.13 9.05 -23.37
C SER A 329 -13.84 9.87 -23.53
N LEU A 330 -12.81 9.46 -22.78
CA LEU A 330 -11.43 9.95 -22.89
C LEU A 330 -10.72 9.53 -24.19
N PHE A 331 -11.42 8.84 -25.11
CA PHE A 331 -10.86 8.47 -26.40
C PHE A 331 -10.52 9.71 -27.24
N THR A 332 -9.33 9.69 -27.84
CA THR A 332 -8.87 10.63 -28.87
C THR A 332 -8.41 9.88 -30.13
N CYS A 333 -8.50 10.53 -31.28
CA CYS A 333 -8.05 9.98 -32.55
C CYS A 333 -6.56 9.65 -32.49
N ARG A 334 -6.18 8.39 -32.74
CA ARG A 334 -4.77 7.97 -32.68
C ARG A 334 -3.86 8.64 -33.74
N SER A 335 -4.44 9.15 -34.82
CA SER A 335 -3.69 9.80 -35.91
C SER A 335 -3.41 11.28 -35.66
N CYS A 336 -4.33 12.00 -34.99
CA CYS A 336 -4.27 13.47 -34.88
C CYS A 336 -4.69 14.03 -33.50
N GLN A 337 -4.94 13.17 -32.51
CA GLN A 337 -5.37 13.48 -31.13
C GLN A 337 -6.68 14.28 -30.98
N GLY A 338 -7.42 14.55 -32.05
CA GLY A 338 -8.74 15.19 -32.01
C GLY A 338 -9.82 14.32 -31.36
N ARG A 339 -10.92 14.94 -30.89
CA ARG A 339 -12.07 14.27 -30.24
C ARG A 339 -13.01 13.59 -31.25
N HIS A 340 -12.48 12.64 -32.02
CA HIS A 340 -13.23 11.78 -32.94
C HIS A 340 -12.64 10.37 -33.00
N HIS A 341 -13.47 9.39 -33.38
CA HIS A 341 -13.09 8.00 -33.52
C HIS A 341 -12.10 7.81 -34.68
N THR A 342 -11.00 7.08 -34.48
CA THR A 342 -9.96 6.91 -35.53
C THR A 342 -10.50 6.35 -36.85
N LEU A 343 -11.59 5.55 -36.81
CA LEU A 343 -12.22 4.98 -38.02
C LEU A 343 -12.87 6.03 -38.96
N ILE A 344 -13.07 7.27 -38.52
CA ILE A 344 -13.67 8.38 -39.29
C ILE A 344 -12.74 9.59 -39.44
N HIS A 345 -11.43 9.37 -39.29
CA HIS A 345 -10.42 10.42 -39.43
C HIS A 345 -10.08 10.67 -40.90
N GLU A 346 -10.46 11.85 -41.38
CA GLU A 346 -10.05 12.37 -42.69
C GLU A 346 -8.76 13.18 -42.49
N GLY A 347 -7.63 12.62 -42.96
CA GLY A 347 -6.29 13.20 -42.81
C GLY A 347 -5.18 12.17 -43.09
N PRO A 348 -3.95 12.60 -43.38
CA PRO A 348 -2.85 11.69 -43.66
C PRO A 348 -2.53 10.83 -42.43
N SER A 349 -2.55 9.51 -42.62
CA SER A 349 -2.17 8.57 -41.56
C SER A 349 -0.69 8.73 -41.26
N ARG A 350 -0.32 8.82 -39.98
CA ARG A 350 1.09 8.92 -39.52
C ARG A 350 1.93 7.65 -39.79
N ALA A 351 1.43 6.74 -40.63
CA ALA A 351 2.05 5.48 -41.04
C ALA A 351 2.65 5.51 -42.46
N GLU A 352 2.27 6.47 -43.32
CA GLU A 352 2.83 6.61 -44.67
C GLU A 352 4.13 7.43 -44.62
N GLY A 353 5.19 6.76 -44.13
CA GLY A 353 6.48 7.39 -43.88
C GLY A 353 7.64 6.40 -43.75
N ARG A 354 7.54 5.20 -44.35
CA ARG A 354 8.66 4.26 -44.44
C ARG A 354 8.58 3.34 -45.66
N LEU A 355 9.59 3.47 -46.52
CA LEU A 355 10.09 2.49 -47.51
C LEU A 355 9.26 2.26 -48.79
N GLU A 356 9.66 2.95 -49.85
CA GLU A 356 10.04 2.25 -51.09
C GLU A 356 11.51 2.53 -51.38
N TYR A 357 12.33 1.48 -51.47
CA TYR A 357 13.69 1.55 -52.00
C TYR A 357 13.84 0.50 -53.10
N GLY A 358 13.40 0.86 -54.30
CA GLY A 358 13.54 0.04 -55.51
C GLY A 358 15.00 -0.07 -55.95
N THR A 359 15.41 -1.25 -56.41
CA THR A 359 16.82 -1.54 -56.72
C THR A 359 17.32 -1.03 -58.09
N LYS A 360 18.53 -0.45 -58.06
CA LYS A 360 19.59 -0.46 -59.14
C LYS A 360 19.38 0.54 -60.30
N PRO A 361 20.45 0.99 -61.03
CA PRO A 361 21.75 0.32 -61.27
C PRO A 361 23.05 1.12 -61.01
N LYS A 362 24.20 0.49 -61.35
CA LYS A 362 25.59 0.98 -61.13
C LYS A 362 26.15 1.76 -62.33
N ARG A 363 26.84 2.90 -62.07
CA ARG A 363 28.08 3.44 -62.69
C ARG A 363 28.24 4.94 -62.29
N ALA A 364 29.41 5.56 -62.18
CA ALA A 364 30.83 5.13 -62.29
C ALA A 364 31.73 5.99 -61.36
N ARG A 365 32.99 5.58 -61.15
CA ARG A 365 34.04 6.41 -60.49
C ARG A 365 34.61 7.42 -61.49
N MET A 366 34.97 8.62 -61.03
CA MET A 366 36.18 9.34 -61.45
C MET A 366 36.75 10.19 -60.30
N THR A 367 38.08 10.24 -60.23
CA THR A 367 38.95 11.10 -59.38
C THR A 367 38.94 12.55 -59.92
N THR A 368 39.23 13.63 -59.20
CA THR A 368 40.49 14.13 -58.55
C THR A 368 40.13 15.43 -57.76
N VAL A 369 40.95 16.19 -57.00
CA VAL A 369 42.30 16.11 -56.37
C VAL A 369 42.28 17.06 -55.12
N ALA A 370 43.32 17.05 -54.26
CA ALA A 370 43.46 18.00 -53.14
C ALA A 370 44.42 19.17 -53.43
N THR A 371 44.16 20.35 -52.84
CA THR A 371 45.14 21.46 -52.77
C THR A 371 45.05 22.19 -51.41
N THR A 372 46.21 22.56 -50.87
CA THR A 372 46.47 23.15 -49.54
C THR A 372 46.70 24.67 -49.55
N ALA A 373 46.37 25.38 -48.46
CA ALA A 373 46.97 26.65 -47.99
C ALA A 373 46.30 27.07 -46.65
N THR A 374 46.96 27.10 -45.47
CA THR A 374 47.75 28.21 -44.84
C THR A 374 46.99 29.54 -44.65
N ARG A 375 47.16 30.34 -43.56
CA ARG A 375 47.81 30.19 -42.23
C ARG A 375 47.51 31.48 -41.41
N GLY A 376 47.39 31.35 -40.08
CA GLY A 376 47.57 32.43 -39.09
C GLY A 376 46.31 33.21 -38.71
N ASP A 377 46.27 33.94 -37.59
CA ASP A 377 47.01 33.89 -36.32
C ASP A 377 46.38 34.98 -35.39
N GLU A 378 46.71 34.93 -34.10
CA GLU A 378 46.58 36.01 -33.09
C GLU A 378 45.23 36.44 -32.44
N ARG A 379 45.30 36.42 -31.09
CA ARG A 379 44.74 37.34 -30.08
C ARG A 379 43.23 37.36 -29.77
N ALA A 380 42.78 37.77 -28.57
CA ALA A 380 43.33 37.71 -27.20
C ALA A 380 42.28 38.31 -26.21
N GLY A 381 42.23 37.80 -24.98
CA GLY A 381 41.45 38.39 -23.86
C GLY A 381 39.94 38.09 -23.89
N ALA A 382 39.22 38.18 -22.77
CA ALA A 382 39.65 38.26 -21.37
C ALA A 382 38.59 37.58 -20.50
N TRP A 383 38.99 37.08 -19.34
CA TRP A 383 38.09 36.52 -18.31
C TRP A 383 38.00 37.54 -17.17
N GLU A 384 36.79 37.90 -16.77
CA GLU A 384 36.55 38.65 -15.54
C GLU A 384 35.48 37.94 -14.71
N ALA A 385 35.70 37.92 -13.39
CA ALA A 385 34.95 37.12 -12.45
C ALA A 385 33.81 37.93 -11.81
N ILE A 386 32.75 37.22 -11.39
CA ILE A 386 31.67 37.78 -10.59
C ILE A 386 32.01 37.58 -9.10
N PRO A 387 31.94 38.61 -8.24
CA PRO A 387 32.20 38.46 -6.81
C PRO A 387 31.10 37.68 -6.08
N THR A 388 31.48 36.96 -5.03
CA THR A 388 30.57 36.49 -3.99
C THR A 388 30.44 37.54 -2.90
N ASP A 389 29.20 37.85 -2.50
CA ASP A 389 28.93 38.61 -1.27
C ASP A 389 28.76 37.64 -0.10
N ASP A 390 29.40 37.97 1.03
CA ASP A 390 29.47 37.16 2.25
C ASP A 390 28.65 37.79 3.39
N GLN A 391 28.49 37.04 4.47
CA GLN A 391 27.64 37.34 5.61
C GLN A 391 28.15 38.48 6.50
N SER A 392 27.23 39.17 7.17
CA SER A 392 27.43 39.82 8.49
C SER A 392 26.07 39.97 9.19
#